data_AF-A0A2V7CTX0-F1
#
_entry.id   AF-A0A2V7CTX0-F1
#
_cell.length_a   1.000
_cell.length_b   1.000
_cell.length_c   1.000
_cell.angle_alpha   90.00
_cell.angle_beta   90.00
_cell.angle_gamma   90.00
#
_symmetry.space_group_name_H-M   'P 1'
#
loop_
_entity.id
_entity.type
_entity.pdbx_description
1 polymer ?
#
loop_
_entity_poly.entity_id
_entity_poly.type
_entity_poly.pdbx_seq_one_letter_code
_entity_poly.pdbx_strand_id
1 'polypeptide(L)' 'MATQTEPTTSTRCPVCRAKVVVTLQNEVVIHNAIIKVDPPTGRVSAKCARCKAWVQVPLRYTGEMTPS' A
#
# COMPACT_ATOMS: atom_id res chain seq x y z
N MET A 1 -0.50 24.24 -12.34
CA MET A 1 -1.52 23.35 -12.96
C MET A 1 -1.37 21.98 -12.32
N ALA A 2 -2.37 21.49 -11.59
CA ALA A 2 -2.31 20.15 -11.01
C ALA A 2 -2.67 19.15 -12.12
N THR A 3 -1.68 18.44 -12.64
CA THR A 3 -1.90 17.29 -13.52
C THR A 3 -2.72 16.28 -12.74
N GLN A 4 -3.99 16.15 -13.07
CA GLN A 4 -4.85 15.11 -12.52
C GLN A 4 -4.42 13.80 -13.16
N THR A 5 -3.44 13.13 -12.56
CA THR A 5 -3.05 11.78 -12.98
C THR A 5 -4.20 10.86 -12.62
N GLU A 6 -4.97 10.42 -13.62
CA GLU A 6 -6.08 9.51 -13.40
C GLU A 6 -5.54 8.14 -12.92
N PRO A 7 -6.19 7.53 -11.91
CA PRO A 7 -5.74 6.26 -11.38
C PRO A 7 -6.08 5.10 -12.32
N THR A 8 -5.06 4.36 -12.75
CA THR A 8 -5.19 3.21 -13.66
C THR A 8 -5.83 2.02 -12.95
N THR A 9 -5.48 1.77 -11.68
CA THR A 9 -6.07 0.73 -10.83
C THR A 9 -6.07 1.16 -9.37
N SER A 10 -7.02 0.66 -8.57
CA SER A 10 -7.06 0.94 -7.13
C SER A 10 -7.46 -0.27 -6.31
N THR A 11 -6.72 -0.52 -5.22
CA THR A 11 -7.08 -1.50 -4.20
C THR A 11 -7.79 -0.79 -3.06
N ARG A 12 -8.96 -1.29 -2.69
CA ARG A 12 -9.79 -0.72 -1.61
C ARG A 12 -9.69 -1.58 -0.35
N CYS A 13 -9.89 -0.92 0.79
CA CYS A 13 -10.03 -1.62 2.06
C CYS A 13 -11.26 -2.54 2.01
N PRO A 14 -11.15 -3.84 2.32
CA PRO A 14 -12.29 -4.75 2.31
C PRO A 14 -13.33 -4.40 3.39
N VAL A 15 -12.93 -3.68 4.45
CA VAL A 15 -13.80 -3.30 5.57
C VAL A 15 -14.63 -2.06 5.24
N CYS A 16 -13.98 -0.94 4.88
CA CYS A 16 -14.66 0.35 4.72
C CYS A 16 -14.66 0.90 3.29
N ARG A 17 -14.13 0.14 2.32
CA ARG A 17 -14.04 0.47 0.90
C ARG A 17 -13.27 1.76 0.55
N ALA A 18 -12.59 2.36 1.50
CA ALA A 18 -11.66 3.47 1.26
C ALA A 18 -10.53 3.02 0.32
N LYS A 19 -10.04 3.93 -0.54
CA LYS A 19 -8.86 3.68 -1.36
C LYS A 19 -7.65 3.49 -0.45
N VAL A 20 -6.92 2.39 -0.63
CA VAL A 20 -5.71 2.06 0.15
C VAL A 20 -4.49 2.10 -0.75
N VAL A 21 -4.60 1.58 -1.97
CA VAL A 21 -3.54 1.66 -2.98
C VAL A 21 -4.12 2.29 -4.22
N VAL A 22 -3.39 3.24 -4.80
CA VAL A 22 -3.74 3.91 -6.03
C VAL A 22 -2.53 3.84 -6.96
N THR A 23 -2.70 3.19 -8.10
CA THR A 23 -1.68 3.15 -9.15
C THR A 23 -1.92 4.33 -10.08
N LEU A 24 -0.95 5.23 -10.15
CA LEU A 24 -0.90 6.34 -11.11
C LEU A 24 0.04 5.96 -12.26
N GLN A 25 0.23 6.83 -13.24
CA GLN A 25 1.02 6.53 -14.45
C GLN A 25 2.46 6.09 -14.14
N ASN A 26 3.12 6.75 -13.17
CA ASN A 26 4.54 6.51 -12.86
C ASN A 26 4.80 6.23 -11.37
N GLU A 27 3.74 6.12 -10.56
CA GLU A 27 3.88 5.95 -9.11
C GLU A 27 2.76 5.09 -8.52
N VAL A 28 3.06 4.46 -7.38
CA VAL A 28 2.09 3.73 -6.56
C VAL A 28 1.95 4.46 -5.23
N VAL A 29 0.76 5.00 -4.97
CA VAL A 29 0.45 5.72 -3.75
C VAL A 29 -0.26 4.79 -2.78
N ILE A 30 0.28 4.65 -1.56
CA ILE A 30 -0.35 3.88 -0.48
C ILE A 30 -0.91 4.84 0.57
N HIS A 31 -2.23 4.96 0.62
CA HIS A 31 -2.92 5.69 1.68
C HIS A 31 -2.96 4.84 2.96
N ASN A 32 -1.95 5.00 3.80
CA ASN A 32 -1.81 4.28 5.05
C ASN A 32 -1.55 5.21 6.23
N ALA A 33 -1.83 4.71 7.44
CA ALA A 33 -1.33 5.32 8.66
C ALA A 33 -0.04 4.65 9.16
N ILE A 34 0.14 3.36 8.85
CA ILE A 34 1.29 2.54 9.25
C ILE A 34 1.51 1.46 8.17
N ILE A 35 2.77 1.16 7.87
CA ILE A 35 3.18 0.00 7.07
C ILE A 35 3.78 -1.06 8.00
N LYS A 36 3.41 -2.33 7.77
CA LYS A 36 4.02 -3.50 8.41
C LYS A 36 4.58 -4.41 7.31
N VAL A 37 5.83 -4.82 7.46
CA VAL A 37 6.48 -5.82 6.62
C VAL A 37 6.60 -7.12 7.42
N ASP A 38 6.29 -8.24 6.79
CA ASP A 38 6.59 -9.58 7.30
C ASP A 38 7.98 -10.01 6.80
N PRO A 39 9.03 -10.01 7.64
CA PRO A 39 10.40 -10.20 7.17
C PRO A 39 10.65 -11.52 6.41
N PRO A 40 10.19 -12.69 6.88
CA PRO A 40 10.44 -13.96 6.18
C PRO A 40 9.90 -14.01 4.76
N THR A 41 8.81 -13.29 4.46
CA THR A 41 8.11 -13.37 3.17
C THR A 41 8.23 -12.10 2.34
N GLY A 42 8.68 -11.00 2.94
CA GLY A 42 8.65 -9.66 2.37
C GLY A 42 7.23 -9.12 2.13
N ARG A 43 6.18 -9.80 2.61
CA ARG A 43 4.79 -9.35 2.41
C ARG A 43 4.53 -8.05 3.16
N VAL A 44 3.85 -7.13 2.49
CA VAL A 44 3.54 -5.82 3.05
C VAL A 44 2.05 -5.70 3.36
N SER A 45 1.75 -5.23 4.56
CA SER A 45 0.40 -4.84 4.99
C SER A 45 0.37 -3.35 5.33
N ALA A 46 -0.69 -2.68 4.91
CA ALA A 46 -0.94 -1.28 5.22
C ALA A 46 -2.13 -1.14 6.17
N LYS A 47 -2.00 -0.29 7.19
CA LYS A 47 -3.11 0.08 8.07
C LYS A 47 -3.96 1.14 7.39
N CYS A 48 -5.21 0.80 7.07
CA CYS A 48 -6.15 1.71 6.41
C CYS A 48 -6.25 3.03 7.17
N ALA A 49 -6.01 4.15 6.50
CA ALA A 49 -6.04 5.46 7.15
C ALA A 49 -7.43 5.82 7.72
N ARG A 50 -8.51 5.27 7.13
CA ARG A 50 -9.90 5.54 7.54
C ARG A 50 -10.36 4.65 8.71
N CYS A 51 -10.47 3.34 8.49
CA CYS A 51 -11.03 2.42 9.49
C CYS A 51 -10.00 1.70 10.36
N LYS A 52 -8.70 1.93 10.11
CA LYS A 52 -7.58 1.35 10.87
C LYS A 52 -7.43 -0.18 10.76
N ALA A 53 -8.21 -0.86 9.92
CA ALA A 53 -8.01 -2.26 9.59
C ALA A 53 -6.69 -2.50 8.82
N TRP A 54 -6.08 -3.66 9.00
CA TRP A 54 -4.92 -4.10 8.22
C TRP A 54 -5.35 -4.65 6.86
N VAL A 55 -4.67 -4.24 5.81
CA VAL A 55 -4.95 -4.65 4.43
C VAL A 55 -3.65 -5.08 3.77
N GLN A 56 -3.60 -6.29 3.23
CA GLN A 56 -2.45 -6.71 2.43
C GLN A 56 -2.40 -5.87 1.15
N VAL A 57 -1.26 -5.22 0.91
CA VAL A 57 -1.04 -4.43 -0.31
C VAL A 57 -0.20 -5.25 -1.30
N PRO A 58 -0.35 -5.06 -2.62
CA PRO A 58 0.33 -5.86 -3.63
C PRO A 58 1.79 -5.42 -3.82
N LEU A 59 2.51 -5.19 -2.72
CA LEU A 59 3.91 -4.81 -2.72
C LEU A 59 4.72 -5.83 -1.91
N ARG A 60 5.99 -5.98 -2.29
CA ARG A 60 6.97 -6.74 -1.55
C ARG A 60 8.09 -5.81 -1.12
N TYR A 61 8.53 -5.93 0.12
CA TYR A 61 9.74 -5.26 0.58
C TYR A 61 10.95 -6.06 0.09
N THR A 62 11.84 -5.42 -0.66
CA THR A 62 13.03 -6.05 -1.27
C THR A 62 14.33 -5.63 -0.60
N GLY A 63 14.28 -5.04 0.60
CA GLY A 63 15.51 -4.69 1.32
C GLY A 63 16.37 -5.94 1.49
N GLU A 64 17.64 -5.84 1.10
CA GLU A 64 18.64 -6.87 1.38
C GLU A 64 18.69 -7.06 2.90
N MET A 65 18.03 -8.08 3.41
CA MET A 65 18.23 -8.54 4.78
C MET A 65 19.58 -9.22 4.82
N THR A 66 20.66 -8.44 4.91
CA THR A 66 21.96 -8.97 5.32
C THR A 66 21.78 -9.47 6.75
N PRO A 67 21.82 -10.79 7.01
CA PRO A 67 21.84 -11.27 8.38
C PRO A 67 23.12 -10.73 9.03
N SER A 68 22.97 -10.03 10.16
CA SER A 68 24.10 -9.66 11.03
C SER A 68 24.60 -10.86 11.81
#